data_AF-E0CS85-F1
#
_entry.id   AF-E0CS85-F1
#
_cell.length_a   1.000
_cell.length_b   1.000
_cell.length_c   1.000
_cell.angle_alpha   90.00
_cell.angle_beta   90.00
_cell.angle_gamma   90.00
#
_symmetry.space_group_name_H-M   'P 1'
#
loop_
_entity.id
_entity.type
_entity.pdbx_description
1 polymer ?
#
loop_
_entity_poly.entity_id
_entity_poly.type
_entity_poly.pdbx_seq_one_letter_code
_entity_poly.pdbx_strand_id
1 'polypeptide(L)'
;MWLGVHCVDGKVQMLDLKGLWLEGVLGPELGELSHLRSLVLYRNHFSGFIPKEIGRLKMLELLDLRNNNLSGRIPAEIRMMPSLKHL
;
A
#
# COMPACT_ATOMS: atom_id res chain seq x y z
N MET A 1 12.02 -11.49 -12.46
CA MET A 1 10.87 -11.43 -11.53
C MET A 1 11.29 -10.59 -10.35
N TRP A 2 10.54 -9.53 -10.01
CA TRP A 2 10.90 -8.65 -8.89
C TRP A 2 10.40 -9.26 -7.57
N LEU A 3 11.21 -9.15 -6.52
CA LEU A 3 10.85 -9.68 -5.20
C LEU A 3 9.58 -8.98 -4.70
N GLY A 4 8.63 -9.76 -4.19
CA GLY A 4 7.41 -9.23 -3.58
C GLY A 4 6.40 -8.63 -4.56
N VAL A 5 6.69 -8.60 -5.87
CA VAL A 5 5.78 -8.07 -6.88
C VAL A 5 5.11 -9.22 -7.63
N HIS A 6 3.79 -9.28 -7.56
CA HIS A 6 2.99 -10.23 -8.32
C HIS A 6 2.12 -9.52 -9.34
N CYS A 7 2.26 -9.93 -10.60
CA CYS A 7 1.55 -9.36 -11.74
C CYS A 7 0.58 -10.36 -12.36
N VAL A 8 -0.54 -9.86 -12.85
CA VAL A 8 -1.51 -10.59 -13.66
C VAL A 8 -1.83 -9.72 -14.87
N ASP A 9 -1.75 -10.28 -16.07
CA ASP A 9 -1.98 -9.57 -17.35
C ASP A 9 -1.17 -8.26 -17.48
N GLY A 10 0.09 -8.30 -17.03
CA GLY A 10 1.00 -7.14 -17.10
C GLY A 10 0.69 -6.01 -16.10
N LYS A 11 -0.27 -6.22 -15.18
CA LYS A 11 -0.62 -5.28 -14.11
C LYS A 11 -0.19 -5.82 -12.75
N VAL A 12 0.41 -4.96 -11.91
CA VAL A 12 0.74 -5.33 -10.52
C VAL A 12 -0.56 -5.47 -9.74
N GLN A 13 -0.81 -6.67 -9.20
CA GLN A 13 -1.99 -6.94 -8.37
C GLN A 13 -1.64 -7.13 -6.89
N MET A 14 -0.41 -7.51 -6.58
CA MET A 14 0.04 -7.63 -5.19
C MET A 14 1.47 -7.12 -5.04
N LEU A 15 1.66 -6.37 -3.96
CA LEU A 15 2.97 -5.93 -3.45
C LEU A 15 3.11 -6.44 -2.02
N ASP A 16 3.95 -7.46 -1.82
CA ASP A 16 4.30 -8.03 -0.51
C ASP A 16 5.79 -7.81 -0.23
N LEU A 17 6.07 -6.79 0.57
CA LEU A 17 7.43 -6.39 0.97
C LEU A 17 7.60 -6.47 2.49
N LYS A 18 6.84 -7.33 3.16
CA LYS A 18 6.88 -7.45 4.63
C LYS A 18 8.27 -7.86 5.15
N GLY A 19 8.69 -7.27 6.26
CA GLY A 19 9.89 -7.74 6.98
C GLY A 19 11.21 -7.54 6.24
N LEU A 20 11.27 -6.60 5.28
CA LEU A 20 12.46 -6.34 4.47
C LEU A 20 13.33 -5.21 5.01
N TRP A 21 13.05 -4.73 6.23
CA TRP A 21 13.77 -3.63 6.89
C TRP A 21 13.76 -2.32 6.08
N LEU A 22 12.78 -2.17 5.18
CA LEU A 22 12.73 -1.04 4.25
C LEU A 22 12.50 0.27 5.00
N GLU A 23 13.23 1.30 4.58
CA GLU A 23 13.11 2.67 5.08
C GLU A 23 12.54 3.60 3.99
N GLY A 24 12.22 4.83 4.38
CA GLY A 24 11.72 5.87 3.50
C GLY A 24 10.27 6.25 3.76
N VAL A 25 9.63 6.85 2.77
CA VAL A 25 8.25 7.38 2.85
C VAL A 25 7.37 6.75 1.77
N LEU A 26 6.08 6.63 2.05
CA LEU A 26 5.10 6.22 1.04
C LEU A 26 4.78 7.41 0.12
N GLY A 27 5.29 7.36 -1.11
CA GLY A 27 5.11 8.42 -2.10
C GLY A 27 3.73 8.40 -2.79
N PRO A 28 3.31 9.53 -3.39
CA PRO A 28 2.05 9.62 -4.14
C PRO A 28 1.97 8.64 -5.32
N GLU A 29 3.11 8.20 -5.85
CA GLU A 29 3.24 7.23 -6.95
C GLU A 29 2.62 5.87 -6.60
N LEU A 30 2.46 5.57 -5.30
CA LEU A 30 1.74 4.39 -4.84
C LEU A 30 0.32 4.33 -5.44
N GLY A 31 -0.32 5.50 -5.61
CA GLY A 31 -1.67 5.61 -6.18
C GLY A 31 -1.77 5.25 -7.67
N GLU A 32 -0.64 5.12 -8.38
CA GLU A 32 -0.61 4.76 -9.81
C GLU A 32 -0.80 3.25 -10.05
N LEU A 33 -0.68 2.43 -8.98
CA LEU A 33 -0.94 0.99 -9.02
C LEU A 33 -2.45 0.70 -9.00
N SER A 34 -3.20 1.28 -9.94
CA SER A 34 -4.68 1.24 -10.02
C SER A 34 -5.33 -0.14 -9.97
N HIS A 35 -4.59 -1.21 -10.28
CA HIS A 35 -5.04 -2.60 -10.29
C HIS A 35 -4.59 -3.40 -9.06
N LEU A 36 -3.92 -2.74 -8.10
CA LEU A 36 -3.43 -3.37 -6.88
C LEU A 36 -4.61 -3.83 -6.02
N ARG A 37 -4.59 -5.10 -5.61
CA ARG A 37 -5.56 -5.74 -4.72
C ARG A 37 -5.00 -5.93 -3.31
N SER A 38 -3.68 -6.11 -3.19
CA SER A 38 -3.04 -6.38 -1.91
C SER A 38 -1.76 -5.57 -1.76
N LEU A 39 -1.71 -4.73 -0.71
CA LEU A 39 -0.53 -3.98 -0.30
C LEU A 39 -0.11 -4.41 1.10
N VAL A 40 1.00 -5.13 1.20
CA VAL A 40 1.51 -5.72 2.44
C VAL A 40 2.91 -5.18 2.70
N LEU A 41 3.00 -4.21 3.62
CA LEU A 41 4.24 -3.51 3.97
C LEU A 41 4.59 -3.63 5.46
N TYR A 42 3.91 -4.52 6.20
CA TYR A 42 4.07 -4.61 7.64
C TYR A 42 5.48 -5.07 8.05
N ARG A 43 5.90 -4.69 9.27
CA ARG A 43 7.28 -4.95 9.79
C ARG A 43 8.36 -4.35 8.89
N ASN A 44 8.24 -3.06 8.59
CA ASN A 44 9.30 -2.27 7.96
C ASN A 44 9.54 -1.00 8.80
N HIS A 45 10.34 -0.07 8.29
CA HIS A 45 10.68 1.20 8.92
C HIS A 45 10.17 2.41 8.11
N PHE A 46 9.10 2.24 7.32
CA PHE A 46 8.49 3.37 6.61
C PHE A 46 8.01 4.43 7.59
N SER A 47 8.25 5.69 7.25
CA SER A 47 7.99 6.85 8.10
C SER A 47 7.18 7.92 7.36
N GLY A 48 6.87 9.03 8.03
CA GLY A 48 6.07 10.11 7.47
C GLY A 48 4.58 9.79 7.50
N PHE A 49 3.83 10.18 6.47
CA PHE A 49 2.37 10.05 6.39
C PHE A 49 1.95 9.04 5.33
N ILE A 50 0.73 8.52 5.43
CA ILE A 50 0.11 7.79 4.32
C ILE A 50 -0.36 8.83 3.28
N PRO A 51 0.05 8.74 2.01
CA PRO A 51 -0.36 9.70 0.98
C PRO A 51 -1.85 9.56 0.68
N LYS A 52 -2.55 10.68 0.46
CA LYS A 52 -3.98 10.69 0.11
C LYS A 52 -4.27 9.95 -1.20
N GLU A 53 -3.27 9.86 -2.07
CA GLU A 53 -3.28 9.15 -3.34
C GLU A 53 -3.53 7.65 -3.17
N ILE A 54 -3.36 7.08 -1.96
CA ILE A 54 -3.80 5.72 -1.64
C ILE A 54 -5.29 5.50 -1.97
N GLY A 55 -6.10 6.56 -1.90
CA GLY A 55 -7.50 6.55 -2.31
C GLY A 55 -7.74 6.28 -3.79
N ARG A 56 -6.73 6.37 -4.65
CA ARG A 56 -6.80 6.01 -6.08
C ARG A 56 -6.82 4.50 -6.31
N LEU A 57 -6.42 3.70 -5.31
CA LEU A 57 -6.37 2.24 -5.37
C LEU A 57 -7.76 1.62 -5.22
N LYS A 58 -8.64 1.86 -6.19
CA LYS A 58 -10.06 1.47 -6.12
C LYS A 58 -10.29 -0.05 -6.07
N MET A 59 -9.31 -0.84 -6.48
CA MET A 59 -9.35 -2.31 -6.43
C MET A 59 -8.70 -2.90 -5.17
N LEU A 60 -8.13 -2.07 -4.27
CA LEU A 60 -7.43 -2.59 -3.10
C LEU A 60 -8.39 -3.24 -2.12
N GLU A 61 -8.10 -4.48 -1.76
CA GLU A 61 -8.90 -5.30 -0.85
C GLU A 61 -8.21 -5.46 0.51
N LEU A 62 -6.88 -5.53 0.51
CA LEU A 62 -6.02 -5.64 1.69
C LEU A 62 -4.97 -4.53 1.72
N LEU A 63 -4.96 -3.78 2.82
CA LEU A 63 -3.92 -2.82 3.17
C LEU A 63 -3.34 -3.21 4.53
N ASP A 64 -2.06 -3.59 4.60
CA ASP A 64 -1.38 -3.87 5.87
C ASP A 64 -0.09 -3.05 6.01
N LEU A 65 -0.16 -2.02 6.86
CA LEU A 65 0.93 -1.09 7.14
C LEU A 65 1.47 -1.23 8.57
N ARG A 66 1.04 -2.25 9.33
CA ARG A 66 1.34 -2.39 10.75
C ARG A 66 2.84 -2.52 11.00
N ASN A 67 3.31 -2.17 12.19
CA ASN A 67 4.72 -2.23 12.56
C ASN A 67 5.61 -1.47 11.55
N ASN A 68 5.26 -0.21 11.31
CA ASN A 68 6.08 0.80 10.64
C ASN A 68 6.18 2.04 11.56
N ASN A 69 6.97 3.03 11.16
CA ASN A 69 7.11 4.32 11.85
C ASN A 69 6.23 5.41 11.21
N LEU A 70 5.09 5.02 10.63
CA LEU A 70 4.12 5.93 10.02
C LEU A 70 3.43 6.77 11.10
N SER A 71 3.14 8.02 10.77
CA SER A 71 2.63 9.04 11.69
C SER A 71 1.54 9.89 11.02
N GLY A 72 0.94 10.79 11.82
CA GLY A 72 -0.15 11.67 11.39
C GLY A 72 -1.49 10.96 11.25
N ARG A 73 -2.39 11.54 10.43
CA ARG A 73 -3.77 11.08 10.31
C ARG A 73 -3.90 10.06 9.18
N ILE A 74 -4.76 9.06 9.38
CA ILE A 74 -5.23 8.17 8.32
C ILE A 74 -5.98 9.04 7.29
N PRO A 75 -5.60 9.01 6.00
CA PRO A 75 -6.28 9.76 4.95
C PRO A 75 -7.78 9.41 4.89
N ALA A 76 -8.63 10.43 4.79
CA ALA A 76 -10.09 10.23 4.72
C ALA A 76 -10.49 9.44 3.47
N GLU A 77 -9.67 9.50 2.43
CA GLU A 77 -9.82 8.80 1.17
C GLU A 77 -9.84 7.27 1.35
N ILE A 78 -9.22 6.73 2.40
CA ILE A 78 -9.28 5.29 2.71
C ILE A 78 -10.72 4.85 2.99
N ARG A 79 -11.54 5.72 3.61
CA ARG A 79 -12.96 5.44 3.85
C ARG A 79 -13.79 5.41 2.57
N MET A 80 -13.28 5.98 1.48
CA MET A 80 -13.95 6.04 0.18
C MET A 80 -13.47 4.93 -0.78
N MET A 81 -12.67 3.97 -0.31
CA MET A 81 -12.16 2.87 -1.11
C MET A 81 -13.23 1.76 -1.19
N PRO A 82 -13.84 1.53 -2.36
CA PRO A 82 -15.04 0.68 -2.47
C PRO A 82 -14.76 -0.80 -2.26
N SER A 83 -13.52 -1.25 -2.50
CA SER A 83 -13.14 -2.66 -2.45
C SER A 83 -12.42 -3.07 -1.16
N LEU A 84 -12.12 -2.10 -0.28
CA LEU A 84 -11.27 -2.35 0.89
C LEU A 84 -12.04 -3.18 1.93
N LYS A 85 -11.48 -4.33 2.28
CA LYS A 85 -12.07 -5.29 3.23
C LYS A 85 -11.23 -5.44 4.49
N HIS A 86 -9.92 -5.28 4.35
CA HIS A 86 -8.95 -5.49 5.43
C HIS A 86 -7.97 -4.30 5.48
N LEU A 87 -7.85 -3.71 6.66
CA LEU A 87 -7.02 -2.56 6.99
C LEU A 87 -6.18 -2.85 8.24
#